data_AF-A0A965WFI9-F1
#
_entry.id   AF-A0A965WFI9-F1
#
_cell.length_a   1.000
_cell.length_b   1.000
_cell.length_c   1.000
_cell.angle_alpha   90.00
_cell.angle_beta   90.00
_cell.angle_gamma   90.00
#
_symmetry.space_group_name_H-M   'P 1'
#
loop_
_entity.id
_entity.type
_entity.pdbx_description
1 polymer ?
#
loop_
_entity_poly.entity_id
_entity_poly.type
_entity_poly.pdbx_seq_one_letter_code
_entity_poly.pdbx_strand_id
1 'polypeptide(L)'
;AVTEYTTFTYTGDGTTTSYAAVSGLTVHTVLVSVNGITQLPTTNYTISGANVVFVSAPPNTSIIQLRVLGGLIGIQGTTGNTGLQGVQGTIGAQGTTGLAFTVAKVYSSVAALTADTSPTGIISGQFALIDTGNAQDADNSKLYLWNGSSYQYINDLSGTAGIQGITGTQGTQGTTGVQGVQGVQGAGAGLAVSEYTTQLTAILSMVVTLIL
;
A
#
# COMPACT_ATOMS: atom_id res chain seq x y z
N ALA A 1 52.27 -13.72 26.14
CA ALA A 1 53.46 -14.23 26.84
C ALA A 1 54.67 -13.57 26.20
N VAL A 2 55.63 -13.06 26.99
CA VAL A 2 56.89 -12.55 26.44
C VAL A 2 57.72 -13.78 26.08
N THR A 3 57.76 -14.13 24.79
CA THR A 3 58.38 -15.39 24.35
C THR A 3 59.82 -15.12 23.90
N GLU A 4 60.66 -14.86 24.91
CA GLU A 4 62.14 -14.82 24.90
C GLU A 4 62.85 -13.84 23.94
N TYR A 5 64.07 -13.45 24.31
CA TYR A 5 64.99 -12.73 23.42
C TYR A 5 66.25 -13.57 23.25
N THR A 6 66.87 -13.54 22.08
CA THR A 6 68.15 -14.20 21.83
C THR A 6 69.25 -13.15 21.82
N THR A 7 70.36 -13.41 22.51
CA THR A 7 71.53 -12.51 22.51
C THR A 7 72.70 -13.17 21.79
N PHE A 8 73.25 -12.49 20.79
CA PHE A 8 74.51 -12.84 20.17
C PHE A 8 75.59 -11.91 20.71
N THR A 9 76.74 -12.47 21.09
CA THR A 9 77.88 -11.70 21.60
C THR A 9 79.08 -11.92 20.71
N TYR A 10 79.71 -10.82 20.28
CA TYR A 10 80.93 -10.82 19.49
C TYR A 10 81.98 -9.92 20.11
N THR A 11 83.24 -10.11 19.71
CA THR A 11 84.35 -9.21 20.01
C THR A 11 84.76 -8.52 18.72
N GLY A 12 84.73 -7.19 18.69
CA GLY A 12 85.22 -6.41 17.56
C GLY A 12 86.71 -6.58 17.36
N ASP A 13 87.14 -6.61 16.11
CA ASP A 13 88.55 -6.74 15.69
C ASP A 13 89.08 -5.45 15.05
N GLY A 14 88.26 -4.40 14.94
CA GLY A 14 88.60 -3.14 14.27
C GLY A 14 88.45 -3.15 12.74
N THR A 15 88.03 -4.26 12.13
CA THR A 15 87.94 -4.42 10.66
C THR A 15 86.63 -5.03 10.17
N THR A 16 86.06 -5.98 10.90
CA THR A 16 84.83 -6.69 10.54
C THR A 16 83.61 -5.80 10.81
N THR A 17 82.77 -5.61 9.79
CA THR A 17 81.55 -4.80 9.86
C THR A 17 80.27 -5.61 9.88
N SER A 18 80.29 -6.89 9.47
CA SER A 18 79.09 -7.73 9.37
C SER A 18 79.14 -8.87 10.38
N TYR A 19 78.11 -8.94 11.23
CA TYR A 19 77.98 -9.94 12.29
C TYR A 19 76.65 -10.67 12.14
N ALA A 20 76.69 -12.00 12.15
CA ALA A 20 75.51 -12.83 11.98
C ALA A 20 74.59 -12.81 13.21
N ALA A 21 73.30 -13.01 12.99
CA ALA A 21 72.33 -13.24 14.04
C ALA A 21 71.33 -14.30 13.58
N VAL A 22 70.08 -13.90 13.28
CA VAL A 22 69.01 -14.80 12.83
C VAL A 22 68.37 -14.29 11.54
N SER A 23 67.75 -15.21 10.79
CA SER A 23 66.91 -14.84 9.64
C SER A 23 65.69 -14.03 10.08
N GLY A 24 65.19 -13.15 9.20
CA GLY A 24 64.03 -12.30 9.47
C GLY A 24 64.34 -11.05 10.31
N LEU A 25 65.63 -10.72 10.47
CA LEU A 25 66.07 -9.57 11.24
C LEU A 25 65.63 -8.26 10.55
N THR A 26 65.15 -7.31 11.35
CA THR A 26 64.95 -5.92 10.93
C THR A 26 65.55 -5.00 11.98
N VAL A 27 65.76 -3.73 11.64
CA VAL A 27 66.22 -2.72 12.61
C VAL A 27 65.27 -2.56 13.81
N HIS A 28 64.02 -3.02 13.70
CA HIS A 28 63.02 -2.94 14.76
C HIS A 28 63.03 -4.17 15.69
N THR A 29 63.64 -5.27 15.26
CA THR A 29 63.64 -6.54 16.01
C THR A 29 64.95 -6.77 16.76
N VAL A 30 65.90 -5.83 16.70
CA VAL A 30 67.21 -5.98 17.34
C VAL A 30 67.63 -4.70 18.05
N LEU A 31 68.12 -4.86 19.27
CA LEU A 31 68.90 -3.83 19.96
C LEU A 31 70.38 -4.18 19.81
N VAL A 32 71.16 -3.26 19.26
CA VAL A 32 72.60 -3.40 19.03
C VAL A 32 73.35 -2.52 20.02
N SER A 33 74.30 -3.08 20.74
CA SER A 33 75.21 -2.30 21.60
C SER A 33 76.67 -2.65 21.37
N VAL A 34 77.54 -1.67 21.58
CA VAL A 34 79.01 -1.80 21.55
C VAL A 34 79.55 -1.26 22.87
N ASN A 35 80.26 -2.09 23.65
CA ASN A 35 80.68 -1.80 25.02
C ASN A 35 79.52 -1.31 25.92
N GLY A 36 78.32 -1.83 25.70
CA GLY A 36 77.10 -1.42 26.42
C GLY A 36 76.43 -0.15 25.89
N ILE A 37 77.03 0.57 24.93
CA ILE A 37 76.43 1.75 24.31
C ILE A 37 75.51 1.31 23.17
N THR A 38 74.21 1.57 23.30
CA THR A 38 73.22 1.30 22.24
C THR A 38 73.52 2.10 20.99
N GLN A 39 73.47 1.44 19.84
CA GLN A 39 73.75 2.00 18.53
C GLN A 39 72.45 2.44 17.84
N LEU A 40 72.50 3.54 17.09
CA LEU A 40 71.34 4.04 16.38
C LEU A 40 71.15 3.28 15.05
N PRO A 41 69.98 2.66 14.80
CA PRO A 41 69.73 2.00 13.51
C PRO A 41 69.77 3.00 12.36
N THR A 42 70.14 2.53 11.16
CA THR A 42 70.36 3.28 9.91
C THR A 42 71.50 4.30 9.92
N THR A 43 71.88 4.82 11.08
CA THR A 43 73.01 5.75 11.23
C THR A 43 74.31 5.01 11.59
N ASN A 44 74.26 4.09 12.55
CA ASN A 44 75.45 3.35 13.01
C ASN A 44 75.50 1.92 12.47
N TYR A 45 74.34 1.35 12.13
CA TYR A 45 74.25 0.03 11.52
C TYR A 45 73.00 -0.10 10.64
N THR A 46 73.02 -1.08 9.73
CA THR A 46 71.88 -1.53 8.92
C THR A 46 71.71 -3.04 9.07
N ILE A 47 70.63 -3.59 8.51
CA ILE A 47 70.41 -5.05 8.48
C ILE A 47 70.48 -5.53 7.03
N SER A 48 71.22 -6.61 6.80
CA SER A 48 71.28 -7.29 5.50
C SER A 48 71.12 -8.80 5.70
N GLY A 49 69.99 -9.34 5.24
CA GLY A 49 69.62 -10.74 5.46
C GLY A 49 69.57 -11.08 6.96
N ALA A 50 70.43 -11.99 7.40
CA ALA A 50 70.53 -12.42 8.79
C ALA A 50 71.61 -11.66 9.59
N ASN A 51 72.22 -10.61 9.03
CA ASN A 51 73.39 -9.95 9.61
C ASN A 51 73.08 -8.50 10.02
N VAL A 52 73.69 -8.07 11.13
CA VAL A 52 73.86 -6.65 11.48
C VAL A 52 75.12 -6.15 10.79
N VAL A 53 74.99 -5.05 10.05
CA VAL A 53 76.09 -4.45 9.27
C VAL A 53 76.37 -3.05 9.79
N PHE A 54 77.49 -2.87 10.48
CA PHE A 54 77.94 -1.58 10.96
C PHE A 54 78.45 -0.69 9.83
N VAL A 55 78.22 0.62 9.95
CA VAL A 55 78.74 1.63 9.01
C VAL A 55 80.25 1.82 9.18
N SER A 56 80.76 1.64 10.41
CA SER A 56 82.19 1.62 10.74
C SER A 56 82.48 0.39 11.61
N ALA A 57 83.61 -0.28 11.39
CA ALA A 57 83.97 -1.48 12.14
C ALA A 57 84.07 -1.17 13.65
N PRO A 58 83.42 -1.97 14.51
CA PRO A 58 83.57 -1.82 15.96
C PRO A 58 85.04 -1.93 16.37
N PRO A 59 85.52 -1.10 17.32
CA PRO A 59 86.92 -1.10 17.73
C PRO A 59 87.42 -2.48 18.17
N ASN A 60 88.73 -2.72 18.01
CA ASN A 60 89.36 -3.93 18.52
C ASN A 60 89.05 -4.10 20.01
N THR A 61 88.79 -5.34 20.42
CA THR A 61 88.41 -5.76 21.78
C THR A 61 87.07 -5.24 22.29
N SER A 62 86.30 -4.48 21.50
CA SER A 62 84.97 -4.04 21.92
C SER A 62 83.98 -5.20 21.99
N ILE A 63 83.11 -5.21 23.00
CA ILE A 63 82.06 -6.24 23.11
C ILE A 63 80.83 -5.75 22.35
N ILE A 64 80.39 -6.55 21.38
CA ILE A 64 79.19 -6.30 20.60
C ILE A 64 78.09 -7.22 21.12
N GLN A 65 76.93 -6.66 21.46
CA GLN A 65 75.74 -7.47 21.78
C GLN A 65 74.62 -7.16 20.80
N LEU A 66 74.11 -8.21 20.17
CA LEU A 66 72.92 -8.16 19.32
C LEU A 66 71.80 -8.85 20.08
N ARG A 67 70.93 -8.06 20.71
CA ARG A 67 69.76 -8.59 21.42
C ARG A 67 68.59 -8.59 20.45
N VAL A 68 68.31 -9.76 19.90
CA VAL A 68 67.15 -10.02 19.06
C VAL A 68 65.95 -10.18 19.96
N LEU A 69 65.04 -9.21 19.92
CA LEU A 69 63.84 -9.20 20.73
C LEU A 69 62.81 -10.10 20.03
N GLY A 70 62.47 -11.22 20.66
CA GLY A 70 61.65 -12.29 20.08
C GLY A 70 60.35 -11.78 19.49
N GLY A 71 60.18 -12.17 18.23
CA GLY A 71 59.10 -11.79 17.35
C GLY A 71 59.32 -12.42 15.99
N LEU A 72 59.75 -13.70 15.94
CA LEU A 72 59.16 -14.55 14.92
C LEU A 72 57.69 -14.49 15.25
N ILE A 73 56.94 -13.63 14.54
CA ILE A 73 55.50 -13.73 14.49
C ILE A 73 55.31 -15.17 14.06
N GLY A 74 54.97 -16.07 14.99
CA GLY A 74 54.51 -17.39 14.60
C GLY A 74 53.46 -17.09 13.55
N ILE A 75 53.62 -17.63 12.34
CA ILE A 75 52.65 -17.42 11.27
C ILE A 75 51.28 -17.46 11.95
N GLN A 76 50.56 -16.33 11.97
CA GLN A 76 49.25 -16.30 12.58
C GLN A 76 48.52 -17.42 11.84
N GLY A 77 48.21 -18.51 12.55
CA GLY A 77 47.63 -19.69 11.92
C GLY A 77 46.53 -19.21 11.02
N THR A 78 46.57 -19.59 9.73
CA THR A 78 45.66 -19.06 8.70
C THR A 78 44.31 -18.85 9.34
N THR A 79 43.86 -17.59 9.44
CA THR A 79 42.62 -17.25 10.15
C THR A 79 41.59 -18.29 9.79
N GLY A 80 41.18 -19.10 10.77
CA GLY A 80 40.28 -20.22 10.51
C GLY A 80 39.12 -19.69 9.70
N ASN A 81 38.77 -20.39 8.62
CA ASN A 81 37.74 -19.99 7.67
C ASN A 81 36.56 -19.48 8.51
N THR A 82 36.23 -18.18 8.43
CA THR A 82 35.08 -17.63 9.14
C THR A 82 33.91 -18.57 8.86
N GLY A 83 33.28 -19.09 9.92
CA GLY A 83 32.22 -20.09 9.76
C GLY A 83 31.24 -19.63 8.69
N LEU A 84 30.85 -20.52 7.76
CA LEU A 84 29.85 -20.20 6.75
C LEU A 84 28.69 -19.49 7.46
N GLN A 85 28.39 -18.26 7.04
CA GLN A 85 27.23 -17.53 7.56
C GLN A 85 26.04 -18.47 7.42
N GLY A 86 25.33 -18.70 8.53
CA GLY A 86 24.25 -19.68 8.58
C GLY A 86 23.34 -19.49 7.38
N VAL A 87 23.06 -20.59 6.65
CA VAL A 87 22.13 -20.55 5.53
C VAL A 87 20.85 -19.85 6.02
N GLN A 88 20.46 -18.78 5.34
CA GLN A 88 19.21 -18.10 5.65
C GLN A 88 18.11 -19.16 5.63
N GLY A 89 17.35 -19.28 6.73
CA GLY A 89 16.33 -20.31 6.86
C GLY A 89 15.42 -20.33 5.64
N THR A 90 15.03 -21.52 5.18
CA THR A 90 14.06 -21.67 4.09
C THR A 90 12.85 -20.79 4.39
N ILE A 91 12.48 -19.91 3.44
CA ILE A 91 11.26 -19.11 3.55
C ILE A 91 10.11 -20.06 3.91
N GLY A 92 9.36 -19.74 4.97
CA GLY A 92 8.24 -20.56 5.41
C GLY A 92 7.30 -20.84 4.25
N ALA A 93 6.76 -22.06 4.16
CA ALA A 93 5.81 -22.42 3.11
C ALA A 93 4.73 -21.35 3.01
N GLN A 94 4.55 -20.78 1.81
CA GLN A 94 3.47 -19.83 1.56
C GLN A 94 2.16 -20.48 2.02
N GLY A 95 1.41 -19.79 2.89
CA GLY A 95 0.14 -20.30 3.40
C GLY A 95 -0.80 -20.68 2.25
N THR A 96 -1.60 -21.73 2.45
CA THR A 96 -2.63 -22.12 1.49
C THR A 96 -3.49 -20.90 1.14
N THR A 97 -3.70 -20.63 -0.14
CA THR A 97 -4.63 -19.59 -0.58
C THR A 97 -5.99 -19.82 0.08
N GLY A 98 -6.51 -18.82 0.80
CA GLY A 98 -7.86 -18.89 1.37
C GLY A 98 -8.91 -19.06 0.26
N LEU A 99 -10.10 -19.56 0.61
CA LEU A 99 -11.20 -19.66 -0.36
C LEU A 99 -11.48 -18.29 -0.98
N ALA A 100 -11.54 -18.23 -2.32
CA ALA A 100 -11.83 -16.99 -3.03
C ALA A 100 -13.26 -16.52 -2.72
N PHE A 101 -13.45 -15.20 -2.56
CA PHE A 101 -14.79 -14.59 -2.46
C PHE A 101 -15.55 -14.87 -3.76
N THR A 102 -16.48 -15.84 -3.70
CA THR A 102 -17.19 -16.36 -4.88
C THR A 102 -18.69 -16.31 -4.63
N VAL A 103 -19.42 -15.56 -5.45
CA VAL A 103 -20.88 -15.64 -5.55
C VAL A 103 -21.20 -16.79 -6.50
N ALA A 104 -21.58 -17.94 -5.95
CA ALA A 104 -21.80 -19.17 -6.70
C ALA A 104 -23.24 -19.31 -7.21
N LYS A 105 -24.20 -18.63 -6.57
CA LYS A 105 -25.62 -18.64 -6.97
C LYS A 105 -26.24 -17.25 -6.89
N VAL A 106 -27.25 -17.05 -7.72
CA VAL A 106 -28.13 -15.88 -7.70
C VAL A 106 -29.57 -16.38 -7.63
N TYR A 107 -30.37 -15.81 -6.75
CA TYR A 107 -31.79 -16.13 -6.58
C TYR A 107 -32.64 -14.90 -6.84
N SER A 108 -33.83 -15.10 -7.40
CA SER A 108 -34.76 -14.01 -7.68
C SER A 108 -35.51 -13.48 -6.44
N SER A 109 -35.42 -14.17 -5.30
CA SER A 109 -36.04 -13.75 -4.04
C SER A 109 -35.47 -14.51 -2.84
N VAL A 110 -35.66 -13.98 -1.64
CA VAL A 110 -35.30 -14.66 -0.38
C VAL A 110 -36.07 -15.97 -0.22
N ALA A 111 -37.33 -16.02 -0.64
CA ALA A 111 -38.15 -17.24 -0.58
C ALA A 111 -37.60 -18.35 -1.47
N ALA A 112 -37.10 -18.03 -2.67
CA ALA A 112 -36.48 -19.00 -3.55
C ALA A 112 -35.16 -19.55 -2.94
N LEU A 113 -34.39 -18.67 -2.29
CA LEU A 113 -33.16 -19.04 -1.59
C LEU A 113 -33.45 -19.95 -0.39
N THR A 114 -34.45 -19.65 0.44
CA THR A 114 -34.77 -20.46 1.63
C THR A 114 -35.45 -21.78 1.30
N ALA A 115 -36.13 -21.88 0.15
CA ALA A 115 -36.67 -23.13 -0.36
C ALA A 115 -35.59 -24.10 -0.88
N ASP A 116 -34.44 -23.58 -1.31
CA ASP A 116 -33.31 -24.38 -1.82
C ASP A 116 -32.47 -24.96 -0.66
N THR A 117 -32.99 -26.00 -0.04
CA THR A 117 -32.38 -26.67 1.14
C THR A 117 -31.26 -27.65 0.77
N SER A 118 -31.10 -27.99 -0.51
CA SER A 118 -30.03 -28.85 -1.01
C SER A 118 -29.47 -28.30 -2.33
N PRO A 119 -28.84 -27.12 -2.29
CA PRO A 119 -28.41 -26.42 -3.49
C PRO A 119 -27.25 -27.16 -4.16
N THR A 120 -27.36 -27.37 -5.48
CA THR A 120 -26.24 -27.81 -6.31
C THR A 120 -25.45 -26.59 -6.82
N GLY A 121 -24.15 -26.77 -7.04
CA GLY A 121 -23.29 -25.71 -7.59
C GLY A 121 -22.79 -24.66 -6.59
N ILE A 122 -23.06 -24.84 -5.30
CA ILE A 122 -22.51 -24.03 -4.20
C ILE A 122 -21.94 -24.95 -3.11
N ILE A 123 -20.75 -24.63 -2.62
CA ILE A 123 -20.11 -25.37 -1.52
C ILE A 123 -20.06 -24.50 -0.25
N SER A 124 -19.88 -25.15 0.91
CA SER A 124 -19.76 -24.44 2.19
C SER A 124 -18.65 -23.39 2.12
N GLY A 125 -18.95 -22.17 2.56
CA GLY A 125 -18.04 -21.02 2.48
C GLY A 125 -18.24 -20.13 1.26
N GLN A 126 -19.10 -20.49 0.31
CA GLN A 126 -19.43 -19.65 -0.85
C GLN A 126 -20.71 -18.84 -0.65
N PHE A 127 -20.86 -17.78 -1.45
CA PHE A 127 -21.93 -16.82 -1.33
C PHE A 127 -23.05 -17.04 -2.34
N ALA A 128 -24.26 -16.65 -1.96
CA ALA A 128 -25.40 -16.47 -2.85
C ALA A 128 -25.91 -15.03 -2.77
N LEU A 129 -26.39 -14.50 -3.89
CA LEU A 129 -26.92 -13.14 -4.02
C LEU A 129 -28.42 -13.18 -4.32
N ILE A 130 -29.19 -12.25 -3.77
CA ILE A 130 -30.54 -11.97 -4.23
C ILE A 130 -30.49 -10.90 -5.33
N ASP A 131 -30.99 -11.24 -6.51
CA ASP A 131 -31.19 -10.31 -7.62
C ASP A 131 -32.66 -10.39 -8.05
N THR A 132 -33.46 -9.44 -7.58
CA THR A 132 -34.90 -9.41 -7.89
C THR A 132 -35.18 -8.83 -9.28
N GLY A 133 -34.15 -8.29 -9.95
CA GLY A 133 -34.29 -7.48 -11.17
C GLY A 133 -34.91 -6.10 -10.93
N ASN A 134 -35.23 -5.74 -9.68
CA ASN A 134 -35.79 -4.45 -9.31
C ASN A 134 -34.95 -3.78 -8.22
N ALA A 135 -34.26 -2.70 -8.59
CA ALA A 135 -33.41 -1.94 -7.67
C ALA A 135 -34.16 -1.28 -6.50
N GLN A 136 -35.49 -1.16 -6.59
CA GLN A 136 -36.34 -0.61 -5.51
C GLN A 136 -36.87 -1.69 -4.56
N ASP A 137 -36.62 -2.97 -4.86
CA ASP A 137 -36.98 -4.05 -3.96
C ASP A 137 -36.03 -4.08 -2.76
N ALA A 138 -36.60 -4.17 -1.55
CA ALA A 138 -35.86 -4.16 -0.30
C ALA A 138 -34.96 -5.40 -0.09
N ASP A 139 -35.15 -6.46 -0.88
CA ASP A 139 -34.32 -7.66 -0.85
C ASP A 139 -33.25 -7.69 -1.94
N ASN A 140 -33.28 -6.76 -2.91
CA ASN A 140 -32.33 -6.73 -4.00
C ASN A 140 -30.89 -6.48 -3.49
N SER A 141 -29.92 -7.24 -4.01
CA SER A 141 -28.50 -7.19 -3.63
C SER A 141 -28.16 -7.73 -2.23
N LYS A 142 -29.08 -8.44 -1.55
CA LYS A 142 -28.76 -9.15 -0.30
C LYS A 142 -27.81 -10.32 -0.53
N LEU A 143 -26.77 -10.40 0.32
CA LEU A 143 -25.73 -11.42 0.28
C LEU A 143 -25.91 -12.44 1.41
N TYR A 144 -25.88 -13.71 1.05
CA TYR A 144 -25.98 -14.85 1.97
C TYR A 144 -24.77 -15.78 1.83
N LEU A 145 -24.35 -16.40 2.93
CA LEU A 145 -23.30 -17.42 2.98
C LEU A 145 -23.94 -18.80 3.11
N TRP A 146 -23.57 -19.73 2.24
CA TRP A 146 -23.90 -21.13 2.43
C TRP A 146 -22.93 -21.78 3.41
N ASN A 147 -23.40 -22.27 4.55
CA ASN A 147 -22.56 -22.92 5.56
C ASN A 147 -22.45 -24.45 5.39
N GLY A 148 -23.11 -25.02 4.36
CA GLY A 148 -23.21 -26.46 4.14
C GLY A 148 -24.57 -27.06 4.50
N SER A 149 -25.36 -26.35 5.30
CA SER A 149 -26.69 -26.79 5.76
C SER A 149 -27.77 -25.73 5.55
N SER A 150 -27.43 -24.46 5.66
CA SER A 150 -28.35 -23.34 5.51
C SER A 150 -27.65 -22.08 4.98
N TYR A 151 -28.45 -21.18 4.42
CA TYR A 151 -28.03 -19.83 4.06
C TYR A 151 -28.07 -18.92 5.29
N GLN A 152 -26.93 -18.29 5.59
CA GLN A 152 -26.80 -17.27 6.62
C GLN A 152 -26.75 -15.89 5.98
N TYR A 153 -27.58 -14.96 6.44
CA TYR A 153 -27.53 -13.58 5.98
C TYR A 153 -26.21 -12.92 6.40
N ILE A 154 -25.54 -12.26 5.46
CA ILE A 154 -24.25 -11.59 5.69
C ILE A 154 -24.39 -10.08 5.66
N ASN A 155 -24.91 -9.54 4.56
CA ASN A 155 -24.96 -8.10 4.33
C ASN A 155 -25.94 -7.76 3.19
N ASP A 156 -26.30 -6.49 3.08
CA ASP A 156 -27.03 -5.91 1.95
C ASP A 156 -26.09 -5.03 1.13
N LEU A 157 -25.83 -5.44 -0.12
CA LEU A 157 -24.96 -4.71 -1.04
C LEU A 157 -25.70 -3.61 -1.83
N SER A 158 -26.99 -3.39 -1.56
CA SER A 158 -27.70 -2.23 -2.09
C SER A 158 -27.11 -0.98 -1.43
N GLY A 159 -26.19 -0.32 -2.15
CA GLY A 159 -25.85 1.07 -1.81
C GLY A 159 -27.15 1.85 -1.74
N THR A 160 -27.42 2.50 -0.61
CA THR A 160 -28.65 3.26 -0.33
C THR A 160 -29.27 3.84 -1.62
N ALA A 161 -30.50 3.44 -1.95
CA ALA A 161 -31.22 3.99 -3.10
C ALA A 161 -31.17 5.53 -3.02
N GLY A 162 -30.63 6.18 -4.06
CA GLY A 162 -30.55 7.64 -4.09
C GLY A 162 -31.94 8.25 -3.91
N ILE A 163 -32.07 9.31 -3.10
CA ILE A 163 -33.34 10.02 -2.95
C ILE A 163 -33.84 10.45 -4.34
N GLN A 164 -35.01 9.96 -4.75
CA GLN A 164 -35.62 10.42 -6.00
C GLN A 164 -36.10 11.86 -5.80
N GLY A 165 -35.62 12.78 -6.64
CA GLY A 165 -35.92 14.22 -6.49
C GLY A 165 -37.42 14.48 -6.48
N ILE A 166 -37.87 15.37 -5.57
CA ILE A 166 -39.27 15.80 -5.52
C ILE A 166 -39.66 16.41 -6.88
N THR A 167 -40.76 15.94 -7.48
CA THR A 167 -41.32 16.52 -8.71
C THR A 167 -41.71 17.98 -8.45
N GLY A 168 -41.20 18.92 -9.26
CA GLY A 168 -41.45 20.35 -9.06
C GLY A 168 -42.94 20.69 -9.08
N THR A 169 -43.37 21.58 -8.18
CA THR A 169 -44.76 22.07 -8.15
C THR A 169 -45.09 22.77 -9.46
N GLN A 170 -46.17 22.37 -10.12
CA GLN A 170 -46.65 23.00 -11.36
C GLN A 170 -46.92 24.50 -11.13
N GLY A 171 -46.40 25.35 -12.03
CA GLY A 171 -46.56 26.80 -11.93
C GLY A 171 -48.03 27.22 -11.93
N THR A 172 -48.36 28.22 -11.11
CA THR A 172 -49.71 28.78 -11.04
C THR A 172 -50.12 29.33 -12.41
N GLN A 173 -51.31 28.94 -12.89
CA GLN A 173 -51.86 29.42 -14.15
C GLN A 173 -52.10 30.93 -14.08
N GLY A 174 -51.67 31.67 -15.11
CA GLY A 174 -51.80 33.12 -15.18
C GLY A 174 -53.26 33.57 -15.12
N THR A 175 -53.55 34.65 -14.40
CA THR A 175 -54.91 35.19 -14.27
C THR A 175 -55.44 35.63 -15.62
N THR A 176 -56.62 35.13 -16.01
CA THR A 176 -57.30 35.48 -17.26
C THR A 176 -57.56 36.98 -17.34
N GLY A 177 -57.26 37.60 -18.48
CA GLY A 177 -57.42 39.03 -18.71
C GLY A 177 -58.86 39.51 -18.51
N VAL A 178 -59.03 40.70 -17.92
CA VAL A 178 -60.34 41.32 -17.72
C VAL A 178 -61.08 41.47 -19.06
N GLN A 179 -62.34 41.01 -19.10
CA GLN A 179 -63.18 41.07 -20.30
C GLN A 179 -63.58 42.54 -20.59
N GLY A 180 -63.47 42.95 -21.86
CA GLY A 180 -63.84 44.30 -22.30
C GLY A 180 -65.32 44.60 -22.06
N VAL A 181 -65.61 45.84 -21.64
CA VAL A 181 -66.97 46.33 -21.41
C VAL A 181 -67.83 46.20 -22.67
N GLN A 182 -69.05 45.65 -22.54
CA GLN A 182 -69.99 45.47 -23.65
C GLN A 182 -70.64 46.80 -24.05
N GLY A 183 -70.67 47.09 -25.35
CA GLY A 183 -71.32 48.28 -25.91
C GLY A 183 -72.85 48.25 -25.74
N VAL A 184 -73.44 49.41 -25.43
CA VAL A 184 -74.89 49.60 -25.34
C VAL A 184 -75.52 49.73 -26.72
N GLN A 185 -76.39 48.80 -27.11
CA GLN A 185 -77.21 48.86 -28.34
C GLN A 185 -78.33 47.81 -28.24
N GLY A 186 -79.62 48.02 -28.48
CA GLY A 186 -80.48 49.17 -28.80
C GLY A 186 -81.85 48.55 -29.13
N ALA A 187 -82.87 48.72 -28.29
CA ALA A 187 -84.16 48.05 -28.44
C ALA A 187 -85.00 48.69 -29.56
N GLY A 188 -85.00 48.06 -30.74
CA GLY A 188 -85.89 48.37 -31.87
C GLY A 188 -87.24 47.68 -31.75
N ALA A 189 -88.30 48.41 -32.10
CA ALA A 189 -89.71 48.09 -31.91
C ALA A 189 -90.21 46.87 -32.71
N GLY A 190 -90.99 46.00 -32.04
CA GLY A 190 -91.91 45.05 -32.66
C GLY A 190 -93.30 45.24 -32.04
N LEU A 191 -94.24 45.82 -32.80
CA LEU A 191 -95.59 46.16 -32.34
C LEU A 191 -96.56 44.97 -32.48
N ALA A 192 -97.27 44.66 -31.40
CA ALA A 192 -98.39 43.73 -31.36
C ALA A 192 -99.61 44.31 -32.10
N VAL A 193 -99.82 43.86 -33.35
CA VAL A 193 -101.09 44.02 -34.09
C VAL A 193 -101.99 42.79 -33.91
N SER A 194 -101.50 41.70 -33.31
CA SER A 194 -102.20 40.42 -33.20
C SER A 194 -103.37 40.39 -32.20
N GLU A 195 -103.41 41.30 -31.22
CA GLU A 195 -104.49 41.32 -30.20
C GLU A 195 -105.71 42.16 -30.64
N TYR A 196 -105.55 43.09 -31.59
CA TYR A 196 -106.65 43.92 -32.10
C TYR A 196 -107.51 43.18 -33.13
N THR A 197 -106.93 42.32 -33.97
CA THR A 197 -107.65 41.58 -35.02
C THR A 197 -108.66 40.57 -34.43
N THR A 198 -108.33 39.93 -33.31
CA THR A 198 -109.21 38.94 -32.64
C THR A 198 -110.40 39.62 -31.96
N GLN A 199 -110.20 40.81 -31.35
CA GLN A 199 -111.30 41.58 -30.77
C GLN A 199 -112.21 42.22 -31.83
N LEU A 200 -111.66 42.71 -32.94
CA LEU A 200 -112.46 43.30 -34.03
C LEU A 200 -113.36 42.26 -34.71
N THR A 201 -112.88 41.03 -34.88
CA THR A 201 -113.68 39.93 -35.46
C THR A 201 -114.81 39.49 -34.51
N ALA A 202 -114.56 39.49 -33.20
CA ALA A 202 -115.58 39.20 -32.18
C ALA A 202 -116.66 40.30 -32.10
N ILE A 203 -116.26 41.57 -32.18
CA ILE A 203 -117.20 42.71 -32.18
C ILE A 203 -118.03 42.72 -33.47
N LEU A 204 -117.43 42.47 -34.64
CA LEU A 204 -118.18 42.42 -35.91
C LEU A 204 -119.20 41.27 -35.94
N SER A 205 -118.86 40.10 -35.39
CA SER A 205 -119.79 38.96 -35.27
C SER A 205 -120.95 39.24 -34.30
N MET A 206 -120.70 39.99 -33.22
CA MET A 206 -121.76 40.38 -32.28
C MET A 206 -122.68 41.46 -32.86
N VAL A 207 -122.16 42.39 -33.68
CA VAL A 207 -122.98 43.44 -34.30
C VAL A 207 -123.81 42.90 -35.48
N VAL A 208 -123.27 41.99 -36.30
CA VAL A 208 -124.04 41.36 -37.41
C VAL A 208 -125.24 40.56 -36.90
N THR A 209 -125.14 39.95 -35.71
CA THR A 209 -126.25 39.23 -35.07
C THR A 209 -127.31 40.18 -34.47
N LEU A 210 -127.03 41.48 -34.38
CA LEU A 210 -127.94 42.47 -33.78
C LEU A 210 -128.66 43.35 -34.82
N ILE A 211 -128.37 43.21 -36.12
CA ILE A 211 -128.97 44.02 -37.22
C ILE A 211 -129.61 43.13 -38.33
N LEU A 212 -129.89 41.86 -38.02
CA LEU A 212 -130.70 40.90 -38.79
C LEU A 212 -131.75 40.29 -37.86
#